data_AF-A0A2D5QP60-F1
#
_entry.id   AF-A0A2D5QP60-F1
#
_cell.length_a   1.000
_cell.length_b   1.000
_cell.length_c   1.000
_cell.angle_alpha   90.00
_cell.angle_beta   90.00
_cell.angle_gamma   90.00
#
_symmetry.space_group_name_H-M   'P 1'
#
loop_
_entity.id
_entity.type
_entity.pdbx_description
1 polymer ?
#
loop_
_entity_poly.entity_id
_entity_poly.type
_entity_poly.pdbx_seq_one_letter_code
_entity_poly.pdbx_strand_id
1 'polypeptide(L)'
;MLNLFIDHCRAKPLLFTLILGLSMALSACNSKKEKVRGGSCKTDGDCIAGWICEENFCVQGKRNAAEIAAQKEAKRKAKEAKRKAKEAKKRQAKAGEGRLHARICPFFKNTDDAVATLVAVNRETKRRHLKSLHLEVNNGSVKDLFTFYSLPLGEYEVTAQYGVQVNGIFDTHELSCDPKSTDRGCEANTKRIVKVDLAKTTLEDDLKKKYPCDWIAE
;
A
#
# COMPACT_ATOMS: atom_id res chain seq x y z
N MET A 1 -55.07 76.20 -41.20
CA MET A 1 -56.52 76.39 -41.45
C MET A 1 -57.03 75.19 -42.22
N LEU A 2 -58.15 74.61 -41.78
CA LEU A 2 -59.21 73.92 -42.55
C LEU A 2 -58.78 72.91 -43.63
N ASN A 3 -59.39 71.76 -43.87
CA ASN A 3 -60.55 71.00 -43.41
C ASN A 3 -60.37 69.66 -44.18
N LEU A 4 -60.50 68.50 -43.54
CA LEU A 4 -61.74 67.70 -43.42
C LEU A 4 -62.18 66.96 -44.70
N PHE A 5 -62.81 65.79 -44.48
CA PHE A 5 -63.47 64.81 -45.38
C PHE A 5 -62.55 63.72 -45.95
N ILE A 6 -62.56 62.45 -45.52
CA ILE A 6 -63.61 61.45 -45.14
C ILE A 6 -64.53 61.06 -46.31
N ASP A 7 -64.73 59.73 -46.43
CA ASP A 7 -65.64 58.93 -47.27
C ASP A 7 -65.07 58.42 -48.61
N HIS A 8 -65.27 57.18 -49.07
CA HIS A 8 -66.06 56.03 -48.60
C HIS A 8 -65.59 54.81 -49.43
N CYS A 9 -65.29 53.66 -48.82
CA CYS A 9 -65.68 52.36 -49.40
C CYS A 9 -65.57 51.22 -48.39
N ARG A 10 -66.76 50.81 -47.95
CA ARG A 10 -67.12 49.56 -47.28
C ARG A 10 -66.46 48.31 -47.90
N ALA A 11 -65.88 47.47 -47.04
CA ALA A 11 -66.33 46.08 -46.89
C ALA A 11 -65.97 45.61 -45.47
N LYS A 12 -66.96 45.06 -44.78
CA LYS A 12 -66.96 44.76 -43.34
C LYS A 12 -66.27 43.42 -42.99
N PRO A 13 -65.98 43.20 -41.69
CA PRO A 13 -64.98 42.27 -41.16
C PRO A 13 -65.57 41.04 -40.45
N LEU A 14 -64.72 40.06 -40.16
CA LEU A 14 -64.81 39.14 -39.01
C LEU A 14 -63.37 38.97 -38.51
N LEU A 15 -62.89 39.78 -37.55
CA LEU A 15 -63.02 39.62 -36.10
C LEU A 15 -62.58 38.22 -35.61
N PHE A 16 -61.35 38.11 -35.13
CA PHE A 16 -60.97 37.74 -33.75
C PHE A 16 -59.42 37.57 -33.72
N THR A 17 -58.67 38.65 -33.47
CA THR A 17 -58.07 39.02 -32.17
C THR A 17 -56.94 38.12 -31.66
N LEU A 18 -55.82 38.80 -31.38
CA LEU A 18 -54.76 38.51 -30.39
C LEU A 18 -53.93 37.23 -30.65
N ILE A 19 -52.61 37.29 -30.80
CA ILE A 19 -51.66 37.80 -29.81
C ILE A 19 -50.44 38.44 -30.50
N LEU A 20 -50.20 39.71 -30.13
CA LEU A 20 -48.91 40.40 -30.23
C LEU A 20 -47.86 39.69 -29.36
N GLY A 21 -46.60 39.73 -29.79
CA GLY A 21 -45.52 40.01 -28.85
C GLY A 21 -44.19 39.33 -29.14
N LEU A 22 -43.19 40.18 -29.40
CA LEU A 22 -41.81 40.08 -28.91
C LEU A 22 -41.12 38.72 -29.11
N SER A 23 -40.00 38.61 -29.82
CA SER A 23 -38.82 39.40 -29.51
C SER A 23 -37.69 38.97 -30.44
N MET A 24 -36.89 39.95 -30.86
CA MET A 24 -35.53 39.72 -31.31
C MET A 24 -34.79 38.91 -30.24
N ALA A 25 -34.28 37.75 -30.62
CA ALA A 25 -33.17 37.14 -29.93
C ALA A 25 -32.16 36.72 -30.99
N LEU A 26 -31.17 37.60 -31.19
CA LEU A 26 -29.84 37.18 -31.57
C LEU A 26 -29.48 35.98 -30.69
N SER A 27 -29.58 34.77 -31.23
CA SER A 27 -28.89 33.63 -30.65
C SER A 27 -27.41 33.92 -30.86
N ALA A 28 -26.83 34.53 -29.82
CA ALA A 28 -25.41 34.59 -29.60
C ALA A 28 -24.82 33.22 -29.95
N CYS A 29 -24.02 33.19 -31.02
CA CYS A 29 -23.01 32.17 -31.21
C CYS A 29 -22.15 32.18 -29.95
N ASN A 30 -22.52 31.33 -28.99
CA ASN A 30 -21.73 31.04 -27.83
C ASN A 30 -20.55 30.23 -28.34
N SER A 31 -19.54 30.96 -28.82
CA SER A 31 -18.29 30.41 -29.30
C SER A 31 -17.61 29.78 -28.09
N LYS A 32 -17.98 28.52 -27.80
CA LYS A 32 -17.14 27.62 -27.00
C LYS A 32 -15.81 27.66 -27.72
N LYS A 33 -14.85 28.41 -27.19
CA LYS A 33 -13.47 28.42 -27.67
C LYS A 33 -13.07 26.96 -27.77
N GLU A 34 -12.97 26.48 -29.00
CA GLU A 34 -12.58 25.12 -29.29
C GLU A 34 -11.16 25.02 -28.72
N LYS A 35 -11.03 24.36 -27.56
CA LYS A 35 -9.72 24.12 -26.96
C LYS A 35 -8.93 23.37 -28.04
N VAL A 36 -7.80 23.92 -28.46
CA VAL A 36 -6.93 23.24 -29.43
C VAL A 36 -6.62 21.86 -28.86
N ARG A 37 -7.13 20.82 -29.50
CA ARG A 37 -6.94 19.43 -29.09
C ARG A 37 -5.68 18.91 -29.78
N GLY A 38 -4.73 18.44 -28.98
CA GLY A 38 -3.52 17.78 -29.42
C GLY A 38 -3.73 16.27 -29.56
N GLY A 39 -2.64 15.51 -29.50
CA GLY A 39 -2.66 14.05 -29.56
C GLY A 39 -3.48 13.40 -28.44
N SER A 40 -3.78 12.11 -28.61
CA SER A 40 -4.43 11.30 -27.59
C SER A 40 -3.52 11.06 -26.40
N CYS A 41 -4.08 11.01 -25.19
CA CYS A 41 -3.34 10.81 -23.95
C CYS A 41 -4.11 9.90 -22.98
N LYS A 42 -3.41 9.30 -22.00
CA LYS A 42 -4.01 8.60 -20.85
C LYS A 42 -3.75 9.33 -19.54
N THR A 43 -2.66 10.07 -19.47
CA THR A 43 -2.26 10.86 -18.31
C THR A 43 -1.68 12.20 -18.77
N ASP A 44 -1.65 13.18 -17.86
CA ASP A 44 -1.03 14.48 -18.14
C ASP A 44 0.45 14.37 -18.57
N GLY A 45 1.14 13.28 -18.21
CA GLY A 45 2.53 13.02 -18.60
C GLY A 45 2.72 12.57 -20.05
N ASP A 46 1.63 12.20 -20.74
CA ASP A 46 1.67 11.85 -22.17
C ASP A 46 1.59 13.09 -23.07
N CYS A 47 1.29 14.25 -22.49
CA CYS A 47 1.17 15.53 -23.18
C CYS A 47 2.48 16.33 -23.08
N ILE A 48 2.72 17.19 -24.08
CA ILE A 48 3.84 18.14 -24.04
C ILE A 48 3.72 19.11 -22.87
N ALA A 49 4.83 19.70 -22.43
CA ALA A 49 4.84 20.64 -21.32
C ALA A 49 3.86 21.80 -21.54
N GLY A 50 3.04 22.10 -20.53
CA GLY A 50 1.99 23.14 -20.60
C GLY A 50 0.65 22.66 -21.17
N TRP A 51 0.50 21.36 -21.40
CA TRP A 51 -0.74 20.70 -21.80
C TRP A 51 -1.13 19.65 -20.77
N ILE A 52 -2.43 19.39 -20.65
CA ILE A 52 -3.01 18.42 -19.72
C ILE A 52 -3.90 17.44 -20.47
N CYS A 53 -4.09 16.26 -19.93
CA CYS A 53 -4.94 15.24 -20.54
C CYS A 53 -6.37 15.39 -20.05
N GLU A 54 -7.28 15.83 -20.91
CA GLU A 54 -8.71 15.99 -20.63
C GLU A 54 -9.49 15.11 -21.60
N GLU A 55 -10.34 14.20 -21.09
CA GLU A 55 -11.15 13.29 -21.93
C GLU A 55 -10.34 12.46 -22.95
N ASN A 56 -9.13 12.05 -22.58
CA ASN A 56 -8.16 11.34 -23.42
C ASN A 56 -7.54 12.17 -24.57
N PHE A 57 -7.65 13.50 -24.54
CA PHE A 57 -6.96 14.41 -25.47
C PHE A 57 -6.10 15.43 -24.72
N CYS A 58 -4.94 15.74 -25.28
CA CYS A 58 -4.11 16.82 -24.75
C CYS A 58 -4.78 18.17 -25.06
N VAL A 59 -5.00 18.99 -24.04
CA VAL A 59 -5.48 20.36 -24.19
C VAL A 59 -4.51 21.31 -23.50
N GLN A 60 -4.34 22.51 -24.06
CA GLN A 60 -3.46 23.51 -23.48
C GLN A 60 -4.01 23.99 -22.13
N GLY A 61 -3.18 23.95 -21.08
CA GLY A 61 -3.62 24.35 -19.75
C GLY A 61 -2.76 23.84 -18.62
N LYS A 62 -3.13 24.20 -17.39
CA LYS A 62 -2.55 23.69 -16.15
C LYS A 62 -3.67 23.24 -15.23
N ARG A 63 -3.47 22.10 -14.56
CA ARG A 63 -4.36 21.66 -13.48
C ARG A 63 -4.37 22.70 -12.36
N ASN A 64 -5.53 22.89 -11.73
CA ASN A 64 -5.62 23.76 -10.57
C ASN A 64 -4.96 23.10 -9.33
N ALA A 65 -4.72 23.87 -8.28
CA ALA A 65 -4.03 23.38 -7.08
C ALA A 65 -4.78 22.21 -6.41
N ALA A 66 -6.10 22.21 -6.43
CA ALA A 66 -6.93 21.15 -5.84
C ALA A 66 -6.81 19.84 -6.63
N GLU A 67 -6.82 19.90 -7.97
CA GLU A 67 -6.61 18.75 -8.85
C GLU A 67 -5.20 18.17 -8.68
N ILE A 68 -4.17 19.01 -8.55
CA ILE A 68 -2.79 18.58 -8.29
C ILE A 68 -2.70 17.87 -6.93
N ALA A 69 -3.34 18.43 -5.89
CA ALA A 69 -3.39 17.82 -4.56
C ALA A 69 -4.11 16.46 -4.59
N ALA A 70 -5.25 16.37 -5.29
CA ALA A 70 -6.01 15.13 -5.46
C ALA A 70 -5.20 14.07 -6.20
N GLN A 71 -4.49 14.42 -7.28
CA GLN A 71 -3.61 13.48 -7.99
C GLN A 71 -2.44 12.99 -7.12
N LYS A 72 -1.81 13.88 -6.34
CA LYS A 72 -0.74 13.50 -5.40
C LYS A 72 -1.25 12.53 -4.34
N GLU A 73 -2.44 12.80 -3.78
CA GLU A 73 -3.05 11.94 -2.77
C GLU A 73 -3.45 10.58 -3.34
N ALA A 74 -4.04 10.55 -4.54
CA ALA A 74 -4.35 9.30 -5.24
C ALA A 74 -3.08 8.48 -5.52
N LYS A 75 -1.99 9.13 -5.97
CA LYS A 75 -0.68 8.49 -6.16
C LYS A 75 -0.12 7.96 -4.83
N ARG A 76 -0.26 8.69 -3.73
CA ARG A 76 0.16 8.26 -2.39
C ARG A 76 -0.61 7.02 -1.92
N LYS A 77 -1.94 7.06 -1.98
CA LYS A 77 -2.81 5.92 -1.64
C LYS A 77 -2.54 4.70 -2.51
N ALA A 78 -2.35 4.89 -3.82
CA ALA A 78 -2.02 3.79 -4.73
C ALA A 78 -0.63 3.19 -4.43
N LYS A 79 0.38 4.01 -4.11
CA LYS A 79 1.70 3.53 -3.67
C LYS A 79 1.60 2.77 -2.34
N GLU A 80 0.84 3.28 -1.38
CA GLU A 80 0.62 2.63 -0.08
C GLU A 80 -0.12 1.29 -0.23
N ALA A 81 -1.18 1.24 -1.03
CA ALA A 81 -1.91 0.01 -1.33
C ALA A 81 -1.02 -1.02 -2.02
N LYS A 82 -0.20 -0.60 -3.01
CA LYS A 82 0.80 -1.48 -3.65
C LYS A 82 1.84 -1.98 -2.64
N ARG A 83 2.28 -1.15 -1.68
CA ARG A 83 3.20 -1.56 -0.62
C ARG A 83 2.57 -2.61 0.29
N LYS A 84 1.36 -2.36 0.80
CA LYS A 84 0.60 -3.29 1.64
C LYS A 84 0.34 -4.63 0.92
N ALA A 85 -0.05 -4.59 -0.35
CA ALA A 85 -0.27 -5.81 -1.14
C ALA A 85 1.02 -6.60 -1.39
N LYS A 86 2.14 -5.94 -1.70
CA LYS A 86 3.44 -6.60 -1.82
C LYS A 86 3.90 -7.20 -0.49
N GLU A 87 3.65 -6.51 0.62
CA GLU A 87 4.00 -6.98 1.95
C GLU A 87 3.15 -8.18 2.37
N ALA A 88 1.83 -8.16 2.12
CA ALA A 88 0.94 -9.29 2.36
C ALA A 88 1.36 -10.52 1.55
N LYS A 89 1.71 -10.36 0.26
CA LYS A 89 2.23 -11.46 -0.57
C LYS A 89 3.53 -12.05 -0.03
N LYS A 90 4.43 -11.24 0.53
CA LYS A 90 5.68 -11.73 1.17
C LYS A 90 5.41 -12.53 2.45
N ARG A 91 4.24 -12.36 3.06
CA ARG A 91 3.83 -13.04 4.31
C ARG A 91 3.07 -14.34 4.06
N GLN A 92 2.82 -14.69 2.79
CA GLN A 92 2.18 -15.96 2.41
C GLN A 92 3.24 -17.01 2.08
N ALA A 93 2.99 -18.24 2.51
CA ALA A 93 3.76 -19.40 2.05
C ALA A 93 3.44 -19.68 0.58
N LYS A 94 4.46 -20.00 -0.21
CA LYS A 94 4.29 -20.48 -1.58
C LYS A 94 3.69 -21.89 -1.57
N ALA A 95 3.09 -22.29 -2.68
CA ALA A 95 2.61 -23.66 -2.86
C ALA A 95 3.77 -24.66 -2.67
N GLY A 96 3.57 -25.68 -1.84
CA GLY A 96 4.61 -26.67 -1.53
C GLY A 96 5.67 -26.22 -0.51
N GLU A 97 5.56 -25.01 0.04
CA GLU A 97 6.46 -24.48 1.08
C GLU A 97 5.73 -24.36 2.43
N GLY A 98 6.50 -24.39 3.51
CA GLY A 98 6.03 -24.27 4.89
C GLY A 98 6.43 -22.96 5.56
N ARG A 99 6.06 -22.85 6.83
CA ARG A 99 6.44 -21.74 7.72
C ARG A 99 7.35 -22.24 8.83
N LEU A 100 8.30 -21.39 9.23
CA LEU A 100 9.12 -21.62 10.41
C LEU A 100 8.96 -20.46 11.38
N HIS A 101 8.61 -20.79 12.61
CA HIS A 101 8.51 -19.86 13.72
C HIS A 101 9.61 -20.13 14.73
N ALA A 102 10.27 -19.06 15.19
CA ALA A 102 11.30 -19.10 16.20
C ALA A 102 11.08 -17.94 17.18
N ARG A 103 11.37 -18.09 18.47
CA ARG A 103 11.16 -17.03 19.46
C ARG A 103 12.41 -16.77 20.29
N ILE A 104 12.87 -15.51 20.33
CA ILE A 104 13.97 -15.07 21.20
C ILE A 104 13.36 -14.23 22.31
N CYS A 105 13.59 -14.61 23.56
CA CYS A 105 13.09 -13.90 24.73
C CYS A 105 14.24 -13.13 25.40
N PRO A 106 14.28 -11.79 25.25
CA PRO A 106 15.32 -10.99 25.86
C PRO A 106 15.07 -10.75 27.36
N PHE A 107 16.13 -10.72 28.17
CA PHE A 107 16.04 -10.38 29.60
C PHE A 107 16.09 -8.88 29.89
N PHE A 108 16.69 -8.06 29.03
CA PHE A 108 16.81 -6.63 29.27
C PHE A 108 15.52 -5.88 28.92
N LYS A 109 15.06 -5.06 29.87
CA LYS A 109 13.79 -4.32 29.82
C LYS A 109 13.89 -2.94 29.15
N ASN A 110 15.09 -2.40 28.94
CA ASN A 110 15.30 -0.95 28.71
C ASN A 110 16.22 -0.61 27.52
N THR A 111 16.23 -1.40 26.45
CA THR A 111 17.00 -1.07 25.24
C THR A 111 16.11 -1.11 24.02
N ASP A 112 15.82 0.09 23.51
CA ASP A 112 14.84 0.30 22.42
C ASP A 112 15.35 -0.20 21.05
N ASP A 113 16.66 -0.46 20.92
CA ASP A 113 17.33 -0.81 19.66
C ASP A 113 18.10 -2.13 19.77
N ALA A 114 17.36 -3.24 19.76
CA ALA A 114 17.93 -4.58 19.67
C ALA A 114 17.95 -5.04 18.21
N VAL A 115 18.95 -5.85 17.83
CA VAL A 115 19.00 -6.48 16.52
C VAL A 115 19.18 -7.98 16.70
N ALA A 116 18.38 -8.73 15.97
CA ALA A 116 18.46 -10.18 15.94
C ALA A 116 18.64 -10.68 14.52
N THR A 117 19.50 -11.68 14.37
CA THR A 117 19.69 -12.40 13.12
C THR A 117 19.43 -13.88 13.33
N LEU A 118 18.54 -14.45 12.53
CA LEU A 118 18.30 -15.89 12.48
C LEU A 118 18.81 -16.44 11.17
N VAL A 119 19.51 -17.56 11.26
CA VAL A 119 19.98 -18.34 10.12
C VAL A 119 19.29 -19.69 10.19
N ALA A 120 18.58 -20.07 9.12
CA ALA A 120 18.01 -21.40 8.96
C ALA A 120 18.72 -22.11 7.79
N VAL A 121 19.36 -23.25 8.05
CA VAL A 121 20.06 -24.06 7.05
C VAL A 121 19.31 -25.36 6.85
N ASN A 122 18.83 -25.62 5.64
CA ASN A 122 18.18 -26.89 5.32
C ASN A 122 19.21 -28.03 5.38
N ARG A 123 18.95 -29.08 6.17
CA ARG A 123 19.93 -30.15 6.43
C ARG A 123 20.24 -30.99 5.19
N GLU A 124 19.28 -31.15 4.29
CA GLU A 124 19.40 -31.94 3.07
C GLU A 124 20.08 -31.14 1.96
N THR A 125 19.50 -30.00 1.59
CA THR A 125 19.97 -29.17 0.47
C THR A 125 21.13 -28.24 0.82
N LYS A 126 21.46 -28.10 2.11
CA LYS A 126 22.45 -27.14 2.66
C LYS A 126 22.17 -25.68 2.32
N ARG A 127 20.98 -25.36 1.80
CA ARG A 127 20.59 -23.99 1.48
C ARG A 127 20.39 -23.17 2.74
N ARG A 128 21.02 -22.00 2.78
CA ARG A 128 20.98 -21.05 3.89
C ARG A 128 19.93 -19.96 3.65
N HIS A 129 19.12 -19.72 4.67
CA HIS A 129 18.09 -18.67 4.69
C HIS A 129 18.38 -17.72 5.85
N LEU A 130 18.53 -16.44 5.56
CA LEU A 130 18.84 -15.40 6.55
C LEU A 130 17.59 -14.56 6.82
N LYS A 131 17.35 -14.26 8.10
CA LYS A 131 16.39 -13.25 8.53
C LYS A 131 17.03 -12.35 9.57
N SER A 132 17.33 -11.12 9.18
CA SER A 132 17.71 -10.06 10.12
C SER A 132 16.50 -9.19 10.42
N LEU A 133 16.37 -8.78 11.68
CA LEU A 133 15.32 -7.89 12.15
C LEU A 133 15.94 -6.85 13.08
N HIS A 134 15.64 -5.59 12.79
CA HIS A 134 15.69 -4.52 13.79
C HIS A 134 14.47 -4.72 14.70
N LEU A 135 14.73 -5.00 15.97
CA LEU A 135 13.72 -5.17 16.99
C LEU A 135 13.53 -3.81 17.64
N GLU A 136 12.48 -3.12 17.22
CA GLU A 136 11.93 -2.02 18.02
C GLU A 136 11.34 -2.65 19.29
N VAL A 137 12.09 -2.62 20.39
CA VAL A 137 11.64 -3.08 21.70
C VAL A 137 10.80 -1.97 22.33
N ASN A 138 9.70 -1.59 21.68
CA ASN A 138 8.78 -0.64 22.29
C ASN A 138 8.14 -1.27 23.53
N ASN A 139 8.08 -0.50 24.62
CA ASN A 139 7.41 -0.85 25.87
C ASN A 139 6.01 -1.44 25.60
N GLY A 140 5.89 -2.77 25.71
CA GLY A 140 4.62 -3.50 25.57
C GLY A 140 4.42 -4.31 24.28
N SER A 141 5.33 -4.27 23.30
CA SER A 141 5.26 -5.16 22.13
C SER A 141 6.64 -5.70 21.74
N VAL A 142 7.15 -6.66 22.51
CA VAL A 142 8.34 -7.40 22.10
C VAL A 142 7.98 -8.20 20.84
N LYS A 143 8.58 -7.86 19.69
CA LYS A 143 8.57 -8.75 18.51
C LYS A 143 9.54 -9.91 18.76
N ASP A 144 9.23 -10.72 19.75
CA ASP A 144 10.01 -11.89 20.14
C ASP A 144 9.81 -13.06 19.17
N LEU A 145 8.72 -13.07 18.40
CA LEU A 145 8.40 -14.10 17.43
C LEU A 145 8.91 -13.78 16.02
N PHE A 146 9.82 -14.60 15.55
CA PHE A 146 10.43 -14.59 14.23
C PHE A 146 9.70 -15.55 13.31
N THR A 147 9.36 -15.11 12.10
CA THR A 147 8.68 -15.95 11.11
C THR A 147 9.41 -15.93 9.77
N PHE A 148 9.85 -17.09 9.33
CA PHE A 148 10.10 -17.36 7.92
C PHE A 148 8.77 -17.76 7.28
N TYR A 149 8.20 -16.85 6.48
CA TYR A 149 6.86 -17.00 5.92
C TYR A 149 6.77 -18.10 4.85
N SER A 150 7.89 -18.47 4.25
CA SER A 150 7.95 -19.43 3.15
C SER A 150 9.34 -20.05 3.11
N LEU A 151 9.44 -21.35 3.41
CA LEU A 151 10.64 -22.17 3.27
C LEU A 151 10.27 -23.51 2.61
N PRO A 152 11.17 -24.11 1.81
CA PRO A 152 11.03 -25.49 1.39
C PRO A 152 10.76 -26.43 2.57
N LEU A 153 10.02 -27.51 2.33
CA LEU A 153 9.78 -28.53 3.36
C LEU A 153 11.08 -29.25 3.71
N GLY A 154 11.18 -29.74 4.94
CA GLY A 154 12.32 -30.53 5.41
C GLY A 154 12.83 -30.09 6.77
N GLU A 155 13.95 -30.66 7.18
CA GLU A 155 14.60 -30.33 8.45
C GLU A 155 15.59 -29.17 8.30
N TYR A 156 15.52 -28.24 9.23
CA TYR A 156 16.35 -27.06 9.29
C TYR A 156 17.13 -27.02 10.59
N GLU A 157 18.40 -26.65 10.45
CA GLU A 157 19.24 -26.22 11.54
C GLU A 157 19.11 -24.70 11.68
N VAL A 158 18.55 -24.24 12.79
CA VAL A 158 18.30 -22.84 13.07
C VAL A 158 19.25 -22.35 14.14
N THR A 159 19.98 -21.28 13.85
CA THR A 159 20.81 -20.57 14.81
C THR A 159 20.36 -19.12 14.90
N ALA A 160 20.47 -18.56 16.10
CA ALA A 160 20.13 -17.18 16.37
C ALA A 160 21.39 -16.43 16.84
N GLN A 161 21.43 -15.14 16.54
CA GLN A 161 22.34 -14.17 17.10
C GLN A 161 21.52 -12.97 17.55
N TYR A 162 21.88 -12.40 18.68
CA TYR A 162 21.16 -11.30 19.28
C TYR A 162 22.13 -10.27 19.82
N GLY A 163 21.80 -9.00 19.69
CA GLY A 163 22.64 -7.93 20.15
C GLY A 163 21.87 -6.63 20.33
N VAL A 164 22.54 -5.65 20.94
CA VAL A 164 22.03 -4.29 21.13
C VAL A 164 22.89 -3.35 20.32
N GLN A 165 22.26 -2.36 19.67
CA GLN A 165 22.98 -1.26 19.07
C GLN A 165 23.12 -0.13 20.09
N VAL A 166 24.34 0.13 20.57
CA VAL A 166 24.65 1.22 21.49
C VAL A 166 25.57 2.21 20.78
N ASN A 167 25.12 3.45 20.58
CA ASN A 167 25.89 4.50 19.88
C ASN A 167 26.40 4.08 18.49
N GLY A 168 25.63 3.27 17.77
CA GLY A 168 25.99 2.77 16.44
C GLY A 168 26.92 1.54 16.44
N ILE A 169 27.43 1.11 17.59
CA ILE A 169 28.23 -0.12 17.74
C ILE A 169 27.29 -1.28 18.07
N PHE A 170 27.48 -2.41 17.41
CA PHE A 170 26.72 -3.63 17.66
C PHE A 170 27.43 -4.47 18.73
N ASP A 171 26.80 -4.61 19.88
CA ASP A 171 27.26 -5.49 20.94
C ASP A 171 26.44 -6.79 20.89
N THR A 172 27.12 -7.92 20.69
CA THR A 172 26.49 -9.24 20.59
C THR A 172 26.39 -9.88 21.95
N HIS A 173 25.18 -10.25 22.36
CA HIS A 173 24.95 -11.00 23.59
C HIS A 173 25.01 -12.50 23.35
N GLU A 174 25.47 -13.24 24.35
CA GLU A 174 25.38 -14.70 24.33
C GLU A 174 23.91 -15.11 24.44
N LEU A 175 23.49 -15.98 23.52
CA LEU A 175 22.20 -16.64 23.60
C LEU A 175 22.36 -17.98 24.30
N SER A 176 21.39 -18.34 25.12
CA SER A 176 21.24 -19.69 25.65
C SER A 176 19.92 -20.30 25.15
N CYS A 177 19.89 -21.62 25.01
CA CYS A 177 18.64 -22.33 24.79
C CYS A 177 17.74 -22.16 26.02
N ASP A 178 16.46 -21.86 25.84
CA ASP A 178 15.51 -21.92 26.95
C ASP A 178 15.50 -23.37 27.49
N PRO A 179 15.75 -23.61 28.79
CA PRO A 179 15.67 -24.95 29.38
C PRO A 179 14.33 -25.66 29.10
N LYS A 180 13.25 -24.89 28.93
CA LYS A 180 11.90 -25.39 28.61
C LYS A 180 11.69 -25.67 27.11
N SER A 181 12.67 -25.39 26.26
CA SER A 181 12.63 -25.61 24.80
C SER A 181 13.38 -26.86 24.34
N THR A 182 13.89 -27.67 25.28
CA THR A 182 14.60 -28.93 25.02
C THR A 182 13.81 -29.89 24.12
N ASP A 183 12.51 -30.02 24.34
CA ASP A 183 11.60 -30.84 23.48
C ASP A 183 11.41 -30.28 22.06
N ARG A 184 11.83 -29.04 21.79
CA ARG A 184 11.78 -28.39 20.48
C ARG A 184 13.10 -28.48 19.71
N GLY A 185 14.00 -29.35 20.17
CA GLY A 185 15.27 -29.65 19.50
C GLY A 185 16.34 -28.60 19.72
N CYS A 186 16.31 -27.88 20.86
CA CYS A 186 17.39 -26.96 21.24
C CYS A 186 18.54 -27.78 21.83
N GLU A 187 19.66 -27.86 21.09
CA GLU A 187 20.89 -28.51 21.50
C GLU A 187 21.83 -27.50 22.16
N ALA A 188 22.72 -27.98 23.04
CA ALA A 188 23.78 -27.15 23.63
C ALA A 188 24.48 -26.35 22.52
N ASN A 189 24.70 -25.04 22.74
CA ASN A 189 25.28 -24.07 21.79
C ASN A 189 24.30 -23.37 20.82
N THR A 190 23.10 -22.96 21.27
CA THR A 190 22.14 -22.10 20.52
C THR A 190 21.51 -22.71 19.28
N LYS A 191 21.69 -24.01 19.07
CA LYS A 191 21.27 -24.70 17.86
C LYS A 191 19.88 -25.29 18.04
N ARG A 192 18.97 -25.03 17.11
CA ARG A 192 17.63 -25.62 17.11
C ARG A 192 17.35 -26.42 15.85
N ILE A 193 16.97 -27.68 15.98
CA ILE A 193 16.51 -28.49 14.83
C ILE A 193 14.99 -28.34 14.69
N VAL A 194 14.54 -27.93 13.51
CA VAL A 194 13.13 -27.65 13.23
C VAL A 194 12.71 -28.34 11.95
N LYS A 195 11.63 -29.12 12.00
CA LYS A 195 10.97 -29.63 10.80
C LYS A 195 9.98 -28.61 10.27
N VAL A 196 10.13 -28.23 9.00
CA VAL A 196 9.22 -27.37 8.26
C VAL A 196 8.26 -28.25 7.47
N ASP A 197 7.00 -28.24 7.89
CA ASP A 197 5.89 -28.91 7.21
C ASP A 197 4.98 -27.89 6.52
N LEU A 198 4.09 -28.38 5.64
CA LEU A 198 3.09 -27.53 4.99
C LEU A 198 2.25 -26.80 6.03
N ALA A 199 2.03 -25.50 5.80
CA ALA A 199 1.25 -24.69 6.71
C ALA A 199 -0.22 -25.16 6.73
N LYS A 200 -0.68 -25.62 7.89
CA LYS A 200 -2.05 -26.16 8.09
C LYS A 200 -3.09 -25.11 8.49
N THR A 201 -2.63 -23.93 8.89
CA THR A 201 -3.42 -22.83 9.50
C THR A 201 -3.20 -21.53 8.72
N THR A 202 -4.00 -20.49 8.94
CA THR A 202 -3.71 -19.16 8.37
C THR A 202 -2.51 -18.50 9.07
N LEU A 203 -1.99 -17.39 8.55
CA LEU A 203 -0.91 -16.66 9.24
C LEU A 203 -1.44 -16.02 10.52
N GLU A 204 -2.64 -15.46 10.46
CA GLU A 204 -3.30 -14.80 11.57
C GLU A 204 -3.52 -15.76 12.73
N ASP A 205 -3.91 -17.01 12.45
CA ASP A 205 -4.11 -18.03 13.48
C ASP A 205 -2.78 -18.49 14.10
N ASP A 206 -1.71 -18.59 13.31
CA ASP A 206 -0.40 -18.91 13.85
C ASP A 206 0.13 -17.78 14.73
N LEU A 207 -0.05 -16.52 14.34
CA LEU A 207 0.40 -15.38 15.14
C LEU A 207 -0.37 -15.20 16.46
N LYS A 208 -1.57 -15.76 16.58
CA LYS A 208 -2.31 -15.81 17.86
C LYS A 208 -1.78 -16.87 18.82
N LYS A 209 -1.00 -17.85 18.35
CA LYS A 209 -0.44 -18.89 19.21
C LYS A 209 0.66 -18.29 20.09
N LYS A 210 0.62 -18.62 21.38
CA LYS A 210 1.70 -18.28 22.32
C LYS A 210 2.84 -19.28 22.13
N TYR A 211 3.82 -18.93 21.32
CA TYR A 211 5.02 -19.75 21.14
C TYR A 211 5.90 -19.70 22.39
N PRO A 212 6.44 -20.83 22.87
CA PRO A 212 7.47 -20.82 23.92
C PRO A 212 8.73 -20.11 23.42
N CYS A 213 9.57 -19.65 24.34
CA CYS A 213 10.90 -19.13 23.99
C CYS A 213 11.74 -20.29 23.45
N ASP A 214 12.46 -20.07 22.35
CA ASP A 214 13.47 -21.02 21.88
C ASP A 214 14.82 -20.67 22.50
N TRP A 215 15.14 -19.37 22.49
CA TRP A 215 16.35 -18.82 23.09
C TRP A 215 16.02 -17.76 24.11
N ILE A 216 16.96 -17.61 25.03
CA ILE A 216 17.01 -16.60 26.05
C ILE A 216 18.25 -15.75 25.78
N ALA A 217 18.11 -14.43 25.81
CA ALA A 217 19.23 -13.50 25.71
C ALA A 217 19.46 -12.87 27.07
N GLU A 218 20.58 -13.23 27.72
CA GLU A 218 21.02 -12.72 29.03
C GLU A 218 21.93 -11.49 28.88
#